data_AF-A0A2W6AFM1-F1
#
_entry.id   AF-A0A2W6AFM1-F1
#
_cell.length_a   1.000
_cell.length_b   1.000
_cell.length_c   1.000
_cell.angle_alpha   90.00
_cell.angle_beta   90.00
_cell.angle_gamma   90.00
#
_symmetry.space_group_name_H-M   'P 1'
#
loop_
_entity.id
_entity.type
_entity.pdbx_description
1 polymer ?
#
loop_
_entity_poly.entity_id
_entity_poly.type
_entity_poly.pdbx_seq_one_letter_code
_entity_poly.pdbx_strand_id
1 'polypeptide(L)'
;MTRPYMIASLTLGLLAAALLGYLIIGLDVGRLTTDTWAAQRIITYALLLLAPLLIYLPISQALGLRYFWMFAVISWALFGYILAFVTAPDQANPIQYAIFLTLFFAVLTTIFTPLTYLLGYRFYSLKAHRRDIGRARRQAILISLYICTLFIL
;
A
#
# COMPACT_ATOMS: atom_id res chain seq x y z
N MET A 1 5.58 4.37 21.47
CA MET A 1 6.59 4.95 20.56
C MET A 1 6.75 6.41 20.88
N THR A 2 7.96 6.91 21.16
CA THR A 2 8.18 8.35 21.30
C THR A 2 8.07 9.00 19.93
N ARG A 3 7.50 10.21 19.86
CA ARG A 3 7.27 10.97 18.61
C ARG A 3 8.45 11.00 17.61
N PRO A 4 9.75 11.10 18.02
CA PRO A 4 10.85 11.15 17.06
C PRO A 4 11.03 9.86 16.24
N TYR A 5 10.88 8.67 16.83
CA TYR A 5 11.04 7.41 16.09
C TYR A 5 9.97 7.22 15.02
N MET A 6 8.76 7.73 15.26
CA MET A 6 7.67 7.69 14.29
C MET A 6 8.00 8.53 13.06
N ILE A 7 8.50 9.76 13.26
CA ILE A 7 8.87 10.65 12.16
C ILE A 7 10.03 10.05 11.37
N ALA A 8 11.07 9.54 12.05
CA ALA A 8 12.21 8.92 11.40
C ALA A 8 11.81 7.66 10.57
N SER A 9 10.91 6.82 11.11
CA SER A 9 10.40 5.66 10.38
C SER A 9 9.63 6.08 9.13
N LEU A 10 8.77 7.10 9.24
CA LEU A 10 7.99 7.59 8.11
C LEU A 10 8.88 8.22 7.04
N THR A 11 9.87 9.03 7.42
CA THR A 11 10.79 9.64 6.46
C THR A 11 11.63 8.59 5.74
N LEU A 12 12.19 7.62 6.46
CA LEU A 12 12.91 6.50 5.87
C LEU A 12 12.00 5.65 4.96
N GLY A 13 10.77 5.40 5.38
CA GLY A 13 9.78 4.67 4.57
C GLY A 13 9.43 5.39 3.27
N LEU A 14 9.25 6.72 3.31
CA LEU A 14 9.00 7.53 2.12
C LEU A 14 10.21 7.59 1.18
N LEU A 15 11.42 7.71 1.72
CA LEU A 15 12.65 7.64 0.93
C LEU A 15 12.82 6.27 0.27
N ALA A 16 12.55 5.19 1.02
CA ALA A 16 12.56 3.82 0.49
C ALA A 16 11.50 3.64 -0.61
N ALA A 17 10.31 4.20 -0.44
CA ALA A 17 9.25 4.17 -1.44
C ALA A 17 9.61 4.99 -2.70
N ALA A 18 10.28 6.15 -2.53
CA ALA A 18 10.77 6.94 -3.65
C ALA A 18 11.86 6.22 -4.44
N LEU A 19 12.82 5.60 -3.74
CA LEU A 19 13.85 4.75 -4.37
C LEU A 19 13.23 3.55 -5.09
N LEU A 20 12.24 2.90 -4.47
CA LEU A 20 11.49 1.81 -5.10
C LEU A 20 10.78 2.29 -6.38
N GLY A 21 10.13 3.45 -6.34
CA GLY A 21 9.51 4.08 -7.51
C GLY A 21 10.51 4.36 -8.62
N TYR A 22 11.71 4.86 -8.28
CA TYR A 22 12.80 5.05 -9.24
C TYR A 22 13.27 3.74 -9.86
N LEU A 23 13.42 2.67 -9.07
CA LEU A 23 13.83 1.35 -9.58
C LEU A 23 12.80 0.75 -10.54
N ILE A 24 11.51 0.89 -10.23
CA ILE A 24 10.42 0.32 -11.03
C ILE A 24 10.16 1.16 -12.28
N ILE A 25 9.99 2.47 -12.13
CA ILE A 25 9.53 3.34 -13.23
C ILE A 25 10.71 3.94 -13.99
N GLY A 26 11.76 4.36 -13.28
CA GLY A 26 12.91 5.05 -13.88
C GLY A 26 13.89 4.08 -14.55
N LEU A 27 14.22 2.98 -13.87
CA LEU A 27 15.18 1.99 -14.37
C LEU A 27 14.53 0.77 -15.03
N ASP A 28 13.20 0.60 -14.92
CA ASP A 28 12.47 -0.58 -15.41
C ASP A 28 13.21 -1.88 -15.04
N VAL A 29 13.49 -2.06 -13.74
CA VAL A 29 14.32 -3.17 -13.21
C VAL A 29 13.78 -4.55 -13.61
N GLY A 30 12.49 -4.64 -13.94
CA GLY A 30 11.85 -5.85 -14.45
C GLY A 30 12.41 -6.30 -15.78
N ARG A 31 12.67 -5.35 -16.68
CA ARG A 31 13.18 -5.58 -18.04
C ARG A 31 14.69 -5.40 -18.16
N LEU A 32 15.30 -4.62 -17.27
CA LEU A 32 16.74 -4.31 -17.31
C LEU A 32 17.61 -5.58 -17.26
N THR A 33 17.18 -6.61 -16.53
CA THR A 33 17.91 -7.86 -16.38
C THR A 33 16.97 -9.04 -16.25
N THR A 34 17.31 -10.14 -16.92
CA THR A 34 16.62 -11.43 -16.81
C THR A 34 17.14 -12.25 -15.63
N ASP A 35 18.31 -11.89 -15.06
CA ASP A 35 18.88 -12.59 -13.92
C ASP A 35 18.11 -12.24 -12.63
N THR A 36 17.44 -13.23 -12.06
CA THR A 36 16.68 -13.13 -10.81
C THR A 36 17.54 -12.69 -9.62
N TRP A 37 18.85 -12.97 -9.65
CA TRP A 37 19.79 -12.66 -8.57
C TRP A 37 20.58 -11.38 -8.80
N ALA A 38 20.24 -10.61 -9.83
CA ALA A 38 20.83 -9.30 -10.04
C ALA A 38 20.62 -8.40 -8.81
N ALA A 39 21.66 -7.69 -8.40
CA ALA A 39 21.66 -6.87 -7.19
C ALA A 39 20.49 -5.89 -7.14
N GLN A 40 20.13 -5.28 -8.28
CA GLN A 40 19.01 -4.36 -8.40
C GLN A 40 17.67 -5.03 -8.05
N ARG A 41 17.44 -6.27 -8.52
CA ARG A 41 16.22 -7.02 -8.22
C ARG A 41 16.14 -7.39 -6.74
N ILE A 42 17.25 -7.83 -6.15
CA ILE A 42 17.33 -8.14 -4.70
C ILE A 42 16.98 -6.89 -3.88
N ILE A 43 17.53 -5.74 -4.24
CA ILE A 43 17.21 -4.46 -3.61
C ILE A 43 15.73 -4.13 -3.77
N THR A 44 15.15 -4.31 -4.96
CA THR A 44 13.72 -4.09 -5.21
C THR A 44 12.85 -5.01 -4.34
N TYR A 45 13.15 -6.30 -4.23
CA TYR A 45 12.41 -7.24 -3.37
C TYR A 45 12.45 -6.83 -1.91
N ALA A 46 13.63 -6.41 -1.41
CA ALA A 46 13.77 -5.92 -0.05
C ALA A 46 12.94 -4.64 0.16
N LEU A 47 13.01 -3.68 -0.76
CA LEU A 47 12.26 -2.43 -0.67
C LEU A 47 10.75 -2.61 -0.77
N LEU A 48 10.26 -3.58 -1.56
CA LEU A 48 8.83 -3.94 -1.64
C LEU A 48 8.24 -4.30 -0.27
N LEU A 49 9.05 -4.86 0.64
CA LEU A 49 8.62 -5.17 2.00
C LEU A 49 8.95 -4.02 2.97
N LEU A 50 10.17 -3.49 2.91
CA LEU A 50 10.66 -2.51 3.88
C LEU A 50 9.95 -1.16 3.77
N ALA A 51 9.69 -0.67 2.55
CA ALA A 51 9.04 0.62 2.35
C ALA A 51 7.63 0.66 2.98
N PRO A 52 6.69 -0.25 2.64
CA PRO A 52 5.39 -0.24 3.30
C PRO A 52 5.49 -0.62 4.78
N LEU A 53 6.46 -1.43 5.21
CA LEU A 53 6.62 -1.75 6.64
C LEU A 53 6.95 -0.50 7.45
N LEU A 54 7.93 0.29 6.99
CA LEU A 54 8.35 1.53 7.64
C LEU A 54 7.28 2.61 7.63
N ILE A 55 6.36 2.60 6.66
CA ILE A 55 5.22 3.51 6.58
C ILE A 55 4.08 3.04 7.48
N TYR A 56 3.61 1.81 7.29
CA TYR A 56 2.34 1.36 7.87
C TYR A 56 2.47 0.79 9.28
N LEU A 57 3.64 0.30 9.69
CA LEU A 57 3.85 -0.13 11.08
C LEU A 57 3.65 1.02 12.07
N PRO A 58 4.36 2.17 11.97
CA PRO A 58 4.15 3.28 12.90
C PRO A 58 2.73 3.87 12.80
N ILE A 59 2.14 3.95 11.60
CA ILE A 59 0.74 4.41 11.43
C ILE A 59 -0.22 3.48 12.18
N SER A 60 -0.05 2.17 12.05
CA SER A 60 -0.91 1.18 12.73
C SER A 60 -0.81 1.30 14.25
N GLN A 61 0.40 1.53 14.77
CA GLN A 61 0.64 1.71 16.19
C GLN A 61 0.05 3.04 16.69
N ALA A 62 0.23 4.13 15.95
CA ALA A 62 -0.28 5.45 16.31
C ALA A 62 -1.82 5.50 16.32
N LEU A 63 -2.47 4.77 15.41
CA LEU A 63 -3.93 4.75 15.28
C LEU A 63 -4.60 3.61 16.06
N GLY A 64 -3.84 2.70 16.66
CA GLY A 64 -4.37 1.52 17.36
C GLY A 64 -5.00 0.47 16.43
N LEU A 65 -4.57 0.43 15.16
CA LEU A 65 -5.09 -0.49 14.14
C LEU A 65 -4.34 -1.83 14.21
N ARG A 66 -4.81 -2.76 15.03
CA ARG A 66 -4.19 -4.08 15.21
C ARG A 66 -4.13 -4.86 13.88
N TYR A 67 -2.98 -5.44 13.57
CA TYR A 67 -2.68 -6.22 12.35
C TYR A 67 -2.81 -5.49 11.00
N PHE A 68 -3.17 -4.21 11.00
CA PHE A 68 -3.35 -3.44 9.76
C PHE A 68 -2.07 -3.31 8.94
N TRP A 69 -0.92 -3.17 9.62
CA TRP A 69 0.38 -3.07 8.96
C TRP A 69 0.71 -4.32 8.13
N MET A 70 0.34 -5.53 8.58
CA MET A 70 0.60 -6.77 7.84
C MET A 70 -0.15 -6.77 6.51
N PHE A 71 -1.44 -6.40 6.56
CA PHE A 71 -2.27 -6.32 5.37
C PHE A 71 -1.73 -5.27 4.39
N ALA A 72 -1.29 -4.12 4.88
CA ALA A 72 -0.68 -3.09 4.04
C ALA A 72 0.63 -3.55 3.41
N VAL A 73 1.55 -4.14 4.19
CA VAL A 73 2.82 -4.66 3.67
C VAL A 73 2.60 -5.72 2.59
N ILE A 74 1.74 -6.70 2.85
CA ILE A 74 1.45 -7.77 1.88
C ILE A 74 0.83 -7.19 0.61
N SER A 75 -0.17 -6.31 0.75
CA SER A 75 -0.86 -5.72 -0.42
C SER A 75 0.09 -4.91 -1.29
N TRP A 76 0.91 -4.03 -0.68
CA TRP A 76 1.88 -3.21 -1.39
C TRP A 76 3.01 -4.02 -2.00
N ALA A 77 3.51 -5.04 -1.29
CA ALA A 77 4.58 -5.90 -1.81
C ALA A 77 4.10 -6.71 -3.04
N LEU A 78 2.91 -7.31 -2.96
CA LEU A 78 2.34 -8.06 -4.07
C LEU A 78 1.99 -7.15 -5.25
N PHE A 79 1.34 -6.01 -4.99
CA PHE A 79 1.00 -5.06 -6.05
C PHE A 79 2.25 -4.48 -6.72
N GLY A 80 3.24 -4.06 -5.94
CA GLY A 80 4.51 -3.54 -6.46
C GLY A 80 5.31 -4.61 -7.21
N TYR A 81 5.25 -5.87 -6.79
CA TYR A 81 5.85 -6.98 -7.54
C TYR A 81 5.21 -7.14 -8.92
N ILE A 82 3.88 -7.08 -9.01
CA ILE A 82 3.18 -7.13 -10.30
C ILE A 82 3.58 -5.96 -11.18
N LEU A 83 3.60 -4.74 -10.64
CA LEU A 83 4.01 -3.56 -11.39
C LEU A 83 5.46 -3.63 -11.89
N ALA A 84 6.35 -4.25 -11.11
CA ALA A 84 7.78 -4.30 -11.40
C ALA A 84 8.18 -5.44 -12.34
N PHE A 85 7.56 -6.62 -12.21
CA PHE A 85 8.09 -7.86 -12.78
C PHE A 85 7.11 -8.63 -13.65
N VAL A 86 5.82 -8.32 -13.56
CA VAL A 86 4.80 -8.99 -14.36
C VAL A 86 4.47 -8.12 -15.57
N THR A 87 4.21 -8.76 -16.72
CA THR A 87 3.75 -8.03 -17.90
C THR A 87 2.48 -7.26 -17.57
N ALA A 88 2.33 -6.08 -18.21
CA ALA A 88 1.14 -5.27 -18.04
C ALA A 88 -0.12 -6.14 -18.23
N PRO A 89 -1.12 -6.02 -17.35
CA PRO A 89 -2.29 -6.87 -17.38
C PRO A 89 -3.02 -6.67 -18.71
N ASP A 90 -3.17 -7.77 -19.46
CA ASP A 90 -3.96 -7.77 -20.69
C ASP A 90 -5.44 -7.80 -20.33
N GLN A 91 -6.22 -6.83 -20.82
CA GLN A 91 -7.67 -6.81 -20.64
C GLN A 91 -8.35 -8.03 -21.27
N ALA A 92 -7.74 -8.63 -22.31
CA ALA A 92 -8.24 -9.86 -22.90
C ALA A 92 -8.00 -11.09 -22.00
N ASN A 93 -7.11 -10.99 -21.01
CA ASN A 93 -6.89 -12.03 -20.01
C ASN A 93 -7.61 -11.67 -18.69
N PRO A 94 -8.85 -12.15 -18.49
CA PRO A 94 -9.67 -11.74 -17.35
C PRO A 94 -9.06 -12.11 -16.00
N ILE A 95 -8.25 -13.18 -15.94
CA ILE A 95 -7.63 -13.64 -14.70
C ILE A 95 -6.53 -12.67 -14.27
N GLN A 96 -5.63 -12.30 -15.18
CA GLN A 96 -4.55 -11.34 -14.89
C GLN A 96 -5.12 -9.98 -14.49
N TYR A 97 -6.13 -9.51 -15.22
CA TYR A 97 -6.79 -8.25 -14.94
C TYR A 97 -7.52 -8.29 -13.58
N ALA A 98 -8.21 -9.38 -13.23
CA ALA A 98 -8.85 -9.55 -11.92
C ALA A 98 -7.85 -9.57 -10.76
N ILE A 99 -6.69 -10.24 -10.92
CA ILE A 99 -5.62 -10.24 -9.92
C ILE A 99 -5.08 -8.82 -9.71
N PHE A 100 -4.80 -8.11 -10.80
CA PHE A 100 -4.36 -6.72 -10.76
C PHE A 100 -5.36 -5.83 -10.01
N LEU A 101 -6.65 -5.89 -10.38
CA LEU A 101 -7.71 -5.11 -9.73
C LEU A 101 -7.87 -5.46 -8.25
N THR A 102 -7.75 -6.74 -7.89
CA THR A 102 -7.85 -7.19 -6.49
C THR A 102 -6.73 -6.60 -5.63
N LEU A 103 -5.49 -6.62 -6.15
CA LEU A 103 -4.34 -6.06 -5.44
C LEU A 103 -4.37 -4.53 -5.42
N PHE A 104 -4.81 -3.91 -6.51
CA PHE A 104 -5.05 -2.47 -6.57
C PHE A 104 -6.10 -2.04 -5.54
N PHE A 105 -7.23 -2.74 -5.47
CA PHE A 105 -8.26 -2.55 -4.46
C PHE A 105 -7.73 -2.70 -3.03
N ALA A 106 -6.91 -3.73 -2.77
CA ALA A 106 -6.31 -3.96 -1.46
C ALA A 106 -5.38 -2.81 -1.06
N VAL A 107 -4.54 -2.34 -1.99
CA VAL A 107 -3.67 -1.17 -1.79
C VAL A 107 -4.49 0.09 -1.50
N LEU A 108 -5.51 0.41 -2.30
CA LEU A 108 -6.38 1.56 -2.06
C LEU A 108 -7.04 1.49 -0.68
N THR A 109 -7.52 0.32 -0.28
CA THR A 109 -8.13 0.11 1.04
C THR A 109 -7.14 0.44 2.16
N THR A 110 -5.86 0.10 1.99
CA THR A 110 -4.80 0.43 2.96
C THR A 110 -4.47 1.92 2.98
N ILE A 111 -4.61 2.65 1.87
CA ILE A 111 -4.43 4.11 1.85
C ILE A 111 -5.61 4.79 2.54
N PHE A 112 -6.84 4.41 2.23
CA PHE A 112 -8.04 5.12 2.70
C PHE A 112 -8.46 4.75 4.13
N THR A 113 -8.08 3.58 4.65
CA THR A 113 -8.41 3.19 6.04
C THR A 113 -7.90 4.19 7.09
N PRO A 114 -6.61 4.57 7.13
CA PRO A 114 -6.14 5.55 8.10
C PRO A 114 -6.73 6.95 7.85
N LEU A 115 -6.97 7.33 6.60
CA LEU A 115 -7.56 8.63 6.25
C LEU A 115 -9.00 8.74 6.76
N THR A 116 -9.84 7.76 6.46
CA THR A 116 -11.25 7.70 6.94
C THR A 116 -11.33 7.60 8.46
N TYR A 117 -10.39 6.90 9.09
CA TYR A 117 -10.29 6.86 10.55
C TYR A 117 -9.97 8.24 11.15
N LEU A 118 -9.00 8.97 10.59
CA LEU A 118 -8.65 10.32 11.02
C LEU A 118 -9.78 11.34 10.79
N LEU A 119 -10.46 11.27 9.65
CA LEU A 119 -11.65 12.09 9.37
C LEU A 119 -12.74 11.80 10.40
N GLY A 120 -12.97 10.52 10.70
CA GLY A 120 -13.90 10.10 11.75
C GLY A 120 -13.56 10.64 13.15
N TYR A 121 -12.27 10.77 13.46
CA TYR A 121 -11.84 11.37 14.72
C TYR A 121 -12.11 12.87 14.79
N ARG A 122 -11.95 13.59 13.66
CA ARG A 122 -12.12 15.04 13.57
C ARG A 122 -13.59 15.49 13.55
N PHE A 123 -14.46 14.78 12.83
CA PHE A 123 -15.82 15.26 12.55
C PHE A 123 -16.89 14.79 13.54
N TYR A 124 -16.74 13.62 14.17
CA TYR A 124 -17.79 13.12 15.06
C TYR A 124 -17.66 13.72 16.46
N SER A 125 -18.75 14.20 17.04
CA SER A 125 -18.79 14.72 18.41
C SER A 125 -18.88 13.61 19.47
N LEU A 126 -19.59 12.52 19.14
CA LEU A 126 -19.82 11.38 20.03
C LEU A 126 -18.59 10.47 20.14
N LYS A 127 -18.08 10.26 21.37
CA LYS A 127 -16.91 9.41 21.67
C LYS A 127 -17.04 7.98 21.11
N ALA A 128 -18.24 7.40 21.14
CA ALA A 128 -18.51 6.06 20.60
C ALA A 128 -18.25 5.96 19.09
N HIS A 129 -18.59 7.01 18.32
CA HIS A 129 -18.40 7.08 16.87
C HIS A 129 -17.00 7.54 16.46
N ARG A 130 -16.20 8.10 17.37
CA ARG A 130 -14.84 8.59 17.07
C ARG A 130 -13.83 7.46 16.85
N ARG A 131 -14.00 6.31 17.50
CA ARG A 131 -13.04 5.18 17.46
C ARG A 131 -13.60 3.93 16.78
N ASP A 132 -14.68 4.06 16.02
CA ASP A 132 -15.23 2.93 15.26
C ASP A 132 -14.35 2.62 14.04
N ILE A 133 -13.42 1.67 14.23
CA ILE A 133 -12.54 1.14 13.19
C ILE A 133 -13.36 0.41 12.10
N GLY A 134 -14.45 -0.24 12.48
CA GLY A 134 -15.33 -0.96 11.55
C GLY A 134 -15.96 -0.03 10.53
N ARG A 135 -16.44 1.15 10.97
CA ARG A 135 -16.94 2.19 10.06
C ARG A 135 -15.85 2.69 9.11
N ALA A 136 -14.67 3.03 9.63
CA ALA A 136 -13.58 3.55 8.80
C ALA A 136 -13.20 2.54 7.70
N ARG A 137 -13.10 1.26 8.04
CA ARG A 137 -12.85 0.18 7.06
C ARG A 137 -13.96 0.09 6.01
N ARG A 138 -15.23 0.13 6.41
CA ARG A 138 -16.36 0.10 5.45
C ARG A 138 -16.30 1.28 4.47
N GLN A 139 -16.01 2.49 4.96
CA GLN A 139 -15.87 3.67 4.11
C GLN A 139 -14.68 3.53 3.16
N ALA A 140 -13.53 3.06 3.64
CA ALA A 140 -12.35 2.83 2.82
C ALA A 140 -12.60 1.80 1.72
N ILE A 141 -13.32 0.70 2.02
CA ILE A 141 -13.72 -0.32 1.05
C ILE A 141 -14.60 0.29 -0.03
N LEU A 142 -15.64 1.06 0.33
CA LEU A 142 -16.54 1.68 -0.64
C LEU A 142 -15.81 2.66 -1.56
N ILE A 143 -14.93 3.51 -1.01
CA ILE A 143 -14.11 4.43 -1.81
C ILE A 143 -13.20 3.66 -2.76
N SER A 144 -12.57 2.58 -2.27
CA SER A 144 -11.67 1.76 -3.07
C SER A 144 -12.42 1.04 -4.19
N LEU A 145 -13.60 0.48 -3.92
CA LEU A 145 -14.47 -0.11 -4.95
C LEU A 145 -14.87 0.92 -6.00
N TYR A 146 -15.28 2.12 -5.59
CA TYR A 146 -15.63 3.20 -6.51
C TYR A 146 -14.48 3.54 -7.46
N ILE A 147 -13.26 3.69 -6.94
CA ILE A 147 -12.06 3.97 -7.76
C ILE A 147 -11.75 2.78 -8.68
N CYS A 148 -11.85 1.55 -8.21
CA CYS A 148 -11.67 0.37 -9.06
C CYS A 148 -12.71 0.31 -10.19
N THR A 149 -13.98 0.66 -9.92
CA THR A 149 -15.00 0.70 -10.98
C THR A 149 -14.73 1.79 -12.00
N LEU A 150 -14.24 2.96 -11.58
CA LEU A 150 -13.83 4.01 -12.51
C LEU A 150 -12.63 3.61 -13.36
N PHE A 151 -11.76 2.73 -12.87
CA PHE A 151 -10.61 2.24 -13.63
C PHE A 151 -11.00 1.19 -14.68
N ILE A 152 -12.16 0.55 -14.52
CA ILE A 152 -12.70 -0.44 -15.47
C ILE A 152 -13.46 0.25 -16.62
N LEU A 153 -14.13 1.36 -16.33
CA LEU A 153 -14.89 2.17 -17.30
C LEU A 153 -13.98 2.96 -18.24
#